data_AF-A0ABD1BTJ5-F1
#
_entry.id   AF-A0ABD1BTJ5-F1
#
_cell.length_a   1.000
_cell.length_b   1.000
_cell.length_c   1.000
_cell.angle_alpha   90.00
_cell.angle_beta   90.00
_cell.angle_gamma   90.00
#
_symmetry.space_group_name_H-M   'P 1'
#
loop_
_entity.id
_entity.type
_entity.pdbx_description
1 polymer ?
#
loop_
_entity_poly.entity_id
_entity_poly.type
_entity_poly.pdbx_seq_one_letter_code
_entity_poly.pdbx_strand_id
1 'polypeptide(L)'
;MSSLLHLESKKVRMVGIWGPSGIGKTTIARALFSQLSCQFQSSVFIDRFFISKHMEVYSRANLVDYNMKLHLQRAFLAEILDKKDIKIDHIGAMEKMLKHRKALIVIDDLDDQDVLDALAGRDHFGYKK
;
A
#
# COMPACT_ATOMS: atom_id res chain seq x y z
N MET A 1 2.23 -7.61 -21.29
CA MET A 1 2.37 -7.00 -19.94
C MET A 1 2.52 -8.06 -18.84
N SER A 2 1.72 -9.12 -18.84
CA SER A 2 1.78 -10.22 -17.86
C SER A 2 3.14 -10.90 -17.71
N SER A 3 3.93 -11.02 -18.79
CA SER A 3 5.29 -11.56 -18.77
C SER A 3 6.30 -10.66 -18.06
N LEU A 4 6.26 -9.34 -18.27
CA LEU A 4 7.16 -8.36 -17.64
C LEU A 4 6.92 -8.23 -16.13
N LEU A 5 5.65 -8.26 -15.72
CA LEU A 5 5.27 -8.25 -14.30
C LEU A 5 5.31 -9.65 -13.67
N HIS A 6 5.54 -10.68 -14.50
CA HIS A 6 5.67 -12.09 -14.13
C HIS A 6 4.52 -12.59 -13.23
N LEU A 7 3.27 -12.21 -13.51
CA LEU A 7 2.11 -12.33 -12.60
C LEU A 7 1.81 -13.75 -12.05
N GLU A 8 2.42 -14.79 -12.63
CA GLU A 8 2.36 -16.20 -12.20
C GLU A 8 3.35 -16.56 -11.08
N SER A 9 4.28 -15.67 -10.73
CA SER A 9 5.23 -15.90 -9.63
C SER A 9 4.52 -15.93 -8.27
N LYS A 10 4.95 -16.84 -7.40
CA LYS A 10 4.50 -16.91 -6.00
C LYS A 10 5.29 -15.99 -5.05
N LYS A 11 6.29 -15.27 -5.55
CA LYS A 11 7.10 -14.32 -4.76
C LYS A 11 6.45 -12.94 -4.73
N VAL A 12 6.59 -12.24 -3.60
CA VAL A 12 6.29 -10.80 -3.51
C VAL A 12 7.22 -10.03 -4.46
N ARG A 13 6.66 -9.05 -5.18
CA ARG A 13 7.43 -8.15 -6.04
C ARG A 13 6.94 -6.73 -5.93
N MET A 14 7.88 -5.80 -6.01
CA MET A 14 7.63 -4.37 -6.05
C MET A 14 8.17 -3.82 -7.37
N VAL A 15 7.43 -2.89 -7.96
CA VAL A 15 7.77 -2.22 -9.21
C VAL A 15 7.62 -0.73 -8.99
N GLY A 16 8.69 0.02 -9.21
CA GLY A 16 8.67 1.48 -9.16
C GLY A 16 8.32 2.08 -10.52
N ILE A 17 7.39 3.03 -10.54
CA ILE A 17 7.13 3.89 -11.70
C ILE A 17 7.74 5.26 -11.40
N TRP A 18 8.74 5.65 -12.18
CA TRP A 18 9.52 6.87 -11.96
C TRP A 18 9.65 7.65 -13.26
N GLY A 19 9.87 8.97 -13.16
CA GLY A 19 9.97 9.86 -14.31
C GLY A 19 9.49 11.28 -14.01
N PRO A 20 9.61 12.20 -14.98
CA PRO A 20 9.28 13.62 -14.81
C PRO A 20 7.83 13.87 -14.36
N SER A 21 7.57 15.04 -13.80
CA SER A 21 6.19 15.49 -13.55
C SER A 21 5.40 15.55 -14.86
N GLY A 22 4.11 15.22 -14.82
CA GLY A 22 3.23 15.27 -16.00
C GLY A 22 3.37 14.14 -17.03
N ILE A 23 4.35 13.22 -16.89
CA ILE A 23 4.57 12.14 -17.88
C ILE A 23 3.49 11.04 -17.87
N GLY A 24 2.55 11.09 -16.92
CA GLY A 24 1.43 10.13 -16.83
C GLY A 24 1.65 8.92 -15.91
N LYS A 25 2.56 9.00 -14.92
CA LYS A 25 2.83 7.91 -13.95
C LYS A 25 1.57 7.41 -13.25
N THR A 26 0.80 8.31 -12.64
CA THR A 26 -0.48 8.03 -11.98
C THR A 26 -1.49 7.42 -12.96
N THR A 27 -1.55 7.92 -14.20
CA THR A 27 -2.44 7.38 -15.23
C THR A 27 -2.10 5.93 -15.56
N ILE A 28 -0.81 5.62 -15.72
CA ILE A 28 -0.34 4.24 -15.93
C ILE A 28 -0.68 3.36 -14.73
N ALA A 29 -0.44 3.85 -13.50
CA ALA A 29 -0.74 3.10 -12.28
C ALA A 29 -2.24 2.75 -12.16
N ARG A 30 -3.13 3.72 -12.46
CA ARG A 30 -4.59 3.51 -12.46
C ARG A 30 -5.03 2.54 -13.56
N ALA A 31 -4.48 2.67 -14.77
CA ALA A 31 -4.78 1.75 -15.87
C ALA A 31 -4.36 0.31 -15.54
N LEU A 32 -3.16 0.12 -14.98
CA LEU A 32 -2.68 -1.18 -14.53
C LEU A 32 -3.57 -1.74 -13.42
N PHE A 33 -3.93 -0.93 -12.43
CA PHE A 33 -4.82 -1.36 -11.35
C PHE A 33 -6.16 -1.86 -11.89
N SER A 34 -6.79 -1.09 -12.80
CA SER A 34 -8.07 -1.46 -13.40
C SER A 34 -8.00 -2.74 -14.24
N GLN A 35 -6.87 -2.99 -14.92
CA GLN A 35 -6.70 -4.18 -15.77
C GLN A 35 -6.31 -5.43 -14.98
N LEU A 36 -5.60 -5.26 -13.87
CA LEU A 36 -4.98 -6.38 -13.15
C LEU A 36 -5.75 -6.80 -11.90
N SER A 37 -6.52 -5.91 -11.26
CA SER A 37 -7.20 -6.18 -9.99
C SER A 37 -7.98 -7.49 -9.97
N CYS A 38 -8.69 -7.81 -11.05
CA CYS A 38 -9.48 -9.04 -11.18
C CYS A 38 -8.67 -10.35 -11.16
N GLN A 39 -7.34 -10.28 -11.35
CA GLN A 39 -6.43 -11.43 -11.33
C GLN A 39 -5.85 -11.71 -9.93
N PHE A 40 -6.21 -10.88 -8.94
CA PHE A 40 -5.75 -10.95 -7.56
C PHE A 40 -6.93 -11.22 -6.63
N GLN A 41 -6.66 -11.88 -5.50
CA GLN A 41 -7.68 -12.20 -4.49
C GLN A 41 -8.10 -10.96 -3.68
N SER A 42 -7.28 -9.92 -3.72
CA SER A 42 -7.49 -8.66 -3.04
C SER A 42 -6.69 -7.58 -3.75
N SER A 43 -7.25 -6.38 -3.87
CA SER A 43 -6.57 -5.27 -4.53
C SER A 43 -6.93 -3.94 -3.88
N VAL A 44 -5.95 -3.05 -3.71
CA VAL A 44 -6.18 -1.70 -3.18
C VAL A 44 -5.32 -0.67 -3.90
N PHE A 45 -5.90 0.50 -4.11
CA PHE A 45 -5.23 1.68 -4.64
C PHE A 45 -5.15 2.73 -3.54
N ILE A 46 -3.93 3.08 -3.17
CA ILE A 46 -3.63 4.02 -2.09
C ILE A 46 -3.03 5.27 -2.72
N ASP A 47 -3.67 6.40 -2.48
CA ASP A 47 -3.16 7.71 -2.85
C ASP A 47 -3.23 8.68 -1.68
N ARG A 48 -2.86 9.93 -1.93
CA ARG A 48 -2.92 11.01 -0.94
C ARG A 48 -4.33 11.20 -0.34
N PHE A 49 -5.39 10.92 -1.10
CA PHE A 49 -6.76 11.01 -0.59
C PHE A 49 -7.08 9.91 0.42
N PHE A 50 -6.60 8.69 0.18
CA PHE A 50 -6.69 7.62 1.18
C PHE A 50 -6.02 8.05 2.51
N ILE A 51 -4.80 8.60 2.43
CA ILE A 51 -4.08 9.07 3.62
C ILE A 51 -4.84 10.20 4.32
N SER A 52 -5.28 11.23 3.60
CA SER A 52 -5.99 12.36 4.22
C SER A 52 -7.27 11.91 4.91
N LYS A 53 -8.07 11.06 4.25
CA LYS A 53 -9.31 10.50 4.79
C LYS A 53 -9.10 9.75 6.11
N HIS A 54 -7.97 9.08 6.28
CA HIS A 54 -7.68 8.25 7.45
C HIS A 54 -6.73 8.91 8.46
N MET A 55 -6.16 10.08 8.16
CA MET A 55 -5.20 10.79 9.04
C MET A 55 -5.67 12.16 9.54
N GLU A 56 -6.84 12.65 9.15
CA GLU A 56 -7.41 13.93 9.63
C GLU A 56 -7.38 14.09 11.16
N VAL A 57 -7.52 12.99 11.91
CA VAL A 57 -7.55 12.96 13.38
C VAL A 57 -6.16 13.17 14.02
N TYR A 58 -5.07 12.92 13.29
CA TYR A 58 -3.71 12.89 13.84
C TYR A 58 -2.89 14.16 13.59
N SER A 59 -3.52 15.22 13.07
CA SER A 59 -2.88 16.50 12.68
C SER A 59 -2.30 17.34 13.84
N ARG A 60 -2.32 16.85 15.09
CA ARG A 60 -1.87 17.59 16.28
C ARG A 60 -1.32 16.69 17.41
N ALA A 61 -0.05 16.27 17.34
CA ALA A 61 0.86 16.07 18.50
C ALA A 61 2.10 15.25 18.12
N ASN A 62 3.24 15.48 18.76
CA ASN A 62 4.51 14.76 18.57
C ASN A 62 4.58 13.42 19.35
N LEU A 63 3.45 12.76 19.61
CA LEU A 63 3.30 11.46 20.29
C LEU A 63 2.81 10.34 19.34
N VAL A 64 2.82 10.64 18.03
CA VAL A 64 1.81 10.18 17.09
C VAL A 64 2.24 9.02 16.19
N ASP A 65 3.53 8.67 16.12
CA ASP A 65 4.02 7.75 15.08
C ASP A 65 3.47 6.31 15.19
N TYR A 66 3.56 5.65 16.36
CA TYR A 66 3.10 4.25 16.49
C TYR A 66 1.58 4.10 16.33
N ASN A 67 0.79 4.92 17.02
CA ASN A 67 -0.67 4.84 16.96
C ASN A 67 -1.21 5.24 15.58
N MET A 68 -0.58 6.22 14.93
CA MET A 68 -0.89 6.61 13.55
C MET A 68 -0.56 5.47 12.58
N LYS A 69 0.64 4.88 12.66
CA LYS A 69 1.03 3.72 11.84
C LYS A 69 0.08 2.54 12.04
N LEU A 70 -0.32 2.25 13.28
CA LEU A 70 -1.28 1.20 13.59
C LEU A 70 -2.68 1.51 13.04
N HIS A 71 -3.13 2.77 13.13
CA HIS A 71 -4.40 3.22 12.54
C HIS A 71 -4.39 3.07 11.02
N LEU A 72 -3.31 3.53 10.38
CA LEU A 72 -3.13 3.41 8.94
C LEU A 72 -3.10 1.95 8.48
N GLN A 73 -2.41 1.07 9.21
CA GLN A 73 -2.42 -0.37 8.94
C GLN A 73 -3.83 -0.97 9.07
N ARG A 74 -4.61 -0.56 10.07
CA ARG A 74 -6.02 -1.00 10.21
C ARG A 74 -6.86 -0.54 9.01
N ALA A 75 -6.76 0.72 8.62
CA ALA A 75 -7.49 1.26 7.47
C ALA A 75 -7.10 0.55 6.17
N PHE A 76 -5.80 0.36 5.93
CA PHE A 76 -5.29 -0.35 4.77
C PHE A 76 -5.78 -1.79 4.71
N LEU A 77 -5.67 -2.51 5.84
CA LEU A 77 -6.16 -3.87 5.93
C LEU A 77 -7.67 -3.95 5.70
N ALA A 78 -8.43 -2.97 6.20
CA ALA A 78 -9.88 -2.94 6.04
C ALA A 78 -10.27 -2.80 4.57
N GLU A 79 -9.55 -1.94 3.83
CA GLU A 79 -9.76 -1.72 2.41
C GLU A 79 -9.35 -2.95 1.58
N ILE A 80 -8.13 -3.47 1.77
CA ILE A 80 -7.62 -4.57 0.95
C ILE A 80 -8.32 -5.91 1.22
N LEU A 81 -8.80 -6.13 2.45
CA LEU A 81 -9.51 -7.36 2.81
C LEU A 81 -11.02 -7.25 2.70
N ASP A 82 -11.55 -6.06 2.33
CA ASP A 82 -12.98 -5.74 2.31
C ASP A 82 -13.67 -6.10 3.64
N LYS A 83 -13.08 -5.63 4.75
CA LYS A 83 -13.52 -5.93 6.12
C LYS A 83 -13.51 -4.68 6.99
N LYS A 84 -14.67 -4.26 7.49
CA LYS A 84 -14.83 -3.04 8.29
C LYS A 84 -14.18 -3.12 9.68
N ASP A 85 -14.18 -4.29 10.31
CA ASP A 85 -13.80 -4.45 11.73
C ASP A 85 -12.50 -5.24 11.91
N ILE A 86 -11.40 -4.74 11.36
CA ILE A 86 -10.09 -5.36 11.56
C ILE A 86 -9.50 -4.95 12.90
N LYS A 87 -9.37 -5.93 13.79
CA LYS A 87 -8.66 -5.79 15.06
C LYS A 87 -7.23 -6.28 14.89
N ILE A 88 -6.30 -5.32 14.87
CA ILE A 88 -4.86 -5.58 15.04
C ILE A 88 -4.36 -4.79 16.25
N ASP A 89 -3.48 -5.38 17.03
CA ASP A 89 -2.92 -4.83 18.28
C ASP A 89 -1.44 -4.44 18.14
N HIS A 90 -0.77 -4.84 17.05
CA HIS A 90 0.62 -4.51 16.80
C HIS A 90 0.95 -4.29 15.31
N ILE A 91 1.99 -3.49 15.09
CA ILE A 91 2.62 -3.28 13.78
C ILE A 91 3.31 -4.60 13.39
N GLY A 92 2.83 -5.25 12.33
CA GLY A 92 3.30 -6.58 11.87
C GLY A 92 2.17 -7.58 11.61
N ALA A 93 0.98 -7.33 12.16
CA ALA A 93 -0.21 -8.15 11.88
C ALA A 93 -0.56 -8.20 10.38
N MET A 94 -0.24 -7.13 9.65
CA MET A 94 -0.48 -7.02 8.21
C MET A 94 0.23 -8.11 7.40
N GLU A 95 1.50 -8.40 7.71
CA GLU A 95 2.25 -9.48 7.03
C GLU A 95 1.55 -10.82 7.24
N LYS A 96 1.15 -11.13 8.48
CA LYS A 96 0.44 -12.36 8.82
C LYS A 96 -0.90 -12.47 8.10
N MET A 97 -1.64 -11.37 7.99
CA MET A 97 -2.97 -11.35 7.36
C MET A 97 -2.91 -11.44 5.83
N LEU A 98 -1.82 -10.98 5.21
CA LEU A 98 -1.63 -11.02 3.75
C LEU A 98 -0.77 -12.19 3.27
N LYS A 99 -0.06 -12.90 4.16
CA LYS A 99 0.91 -13.98 3.84
C LYS A 99 0.44 -15.02 2.84
N HIS A 100 -0.85 -15.35 2.83
CA HIS A 100 -1.43 -16.39 1.98
C HIS A 100 -2.41 -15.84 0.95
N ARG A 101 -2.33 -14.54 0.65
CA ARG A 101 -3.17 -13.89 -0.36
C ARG A 101 -2.33 -13.36 -1.52
N LYS A 102 -2.80 -13.64 -2.74
CA LYS A 102 -2.31 -12.95 -3.94
C LYS A 102 -2.94 -11.56 -3.96
N ALA A 103 -2.19 -10.55 -3.51
CA ALA A 103 -2.66 -9.17 -3.39
C ALA A 103 -2.00 -8.22 -4.39
N LEU A 104 -2.77 -7.30 -4.97
CA LEU A 104 -2.28 -6.19 -5.79
C LEU A 104 -2.40 -4.89 -5.00
N ILE A 105 -1.29 -4.23 -4.75
CA ILE A 105 -1.24 -2.96 -4.02
C ILE A 105 -0.61 -1.92 -4.93
N VAL A 106 -1.32 -0.81 -5.15
CA VAL A 106 -0.76 0.36 -5.83
C VAL A 106 -0.67 1.49 -4.82
N ILE A 107 0.52 2.10 -4.75
CA ILE A 107 0.80 3.27 -3.92
C ILE A 107 1.19 4.40 -4.87
N ASP A 108 0.42 5.48 -4.86
CA ASP A 108 0.56 6.62 -5.75
C ASP A 108 0.69 7.91 -4.94
N ASP A 109 1.56 8.82 -5.38
CA ASP A 109 1.75 10.16 -4.80
C ASP A 109 2.06 10.20 -3.27
N LEU A 110 2.72 9.17 -2.74
CA LEU A 110 3.20 9.13 -1.36
C LEU A 110 4.73 9.24 -1.29
N ASP A 111 5.21 10.19 -0.48
CA ASP A 111 6.62 10.52 -0.29
C ASP A 111 7.09 10.39 1.17
N ASP A 112 6.16 10.14 2.11
CA ASP A 112 6.45 9.95 3.52
C ASP A 112 6.92 8.51 3.80
N GLN A 113 8.16 8.36 4.26
CA GLN A 113 8.76 7.05 4.53
C GLN A 113 8.05 6.30 5.68
N ASP A 114 7.56 7.01 6.69
CA ASP A 114 6.87 6.41 7.83
C ASP A 114 5.51 5.82 7.39
N VAL A 115 4.83 6.49 6.45
CA VAL A 115 3.62 5.98 5.79
C VAL A 115 3.92 4.76 4.93
N LEU A 116 4.97 4.81 4.11
CA LEU A 116 5.38 3.67 3.28
C LEU A 116 5.77 2.45 4.12
N ASP A 117 6.52 2.67 5.20
CA ASP A 117 6.92 1.63 6.16
C ASP A 117 5.70 0.99 6.83
N ALA A 118 4.66 1.79 7.15
CA ALA A 118 3.42 1.27 7.69
C ALA A 118 2.68 0.38 6.69
N LEU A 119 2.68 0.72 5.40
CA LEU A 119 1.88 0.06 4.36
C LEU A 119 2.54 -1.14 3.70
N ALA A 120 3.88 -1.16 3.59
CA ALA A 120 4.58 -2.28 2.94
C ALA A 120 5.81 -2.80 3.70
N GLY A 121 6.13 -2.25 4.88
CA GLY A 121 7.25 -2.69 5.72
C GLY A 121 8.61 -2.19 5.24
N ARG A 122 9.57 -2.10 6.17
CA ARG A 122 10.91 -1.51 5.95
C ARG A 122 11.78 -2.28 4.97
N ASP A 123 11.65 -3.60 4.94
CA ASP A 123 12.59 -4.47 4.20
C ASP A 123 12.32 -4.51 2.69
N HIS A 124 11.26 -3.85 2.24
CA HIS A 124 10.80 -3.94 0.86
C HIS A 124 10.95 -2.63 0.05
N PHE A 125 11.03 -1.47 0.71
CA PHE A 125 11.35 -0.19 0.08
C PHE A 125 12.85 0.11 0.17
N GLY A 126 13.65 -0.66 -0.58
CA GLY A 126 15.09 -0.45 -0.66
C GLY A 126 15.46 0.64 -1.68
N TYR A 127 15.46 1.91 -1.28
CA TYR A 127 16.47 2.83 -1.83
C TYR A 127 17.79 2.49 -1.15
N LYS A 128 18.57 1.57 -1.74
CA LYS A 128 19.99 1.49 -1.42
C LYS A 128 20.61 2.80 -1.92
N LYS A 129 20.96 3.69 -1.00
CA LYS A 129 21.95 4.73 -1.26
C LYS A 129 23.28 4.08 -1.63
#